data_AF-U6N2D6-F1
#
_entry.id   AF-U6N2D6-F1
#
_cell.length_a   1.000
_cell.length_b   1.000
_cell.length_c   1.000
_cell.angle_alpha   90.00
_cell.angle_beta   90.00
_cell.angle_gamma   90.00
#
_symmetry.space_group_name_H-M   'P 1'
#
loop_
_entity.id
_entity.type
_entity.pdbx_description
1 polymer ?
#
loop_
_entity_poly.entity_id
_entity_poly.type
_entity_poly.pdbx_seq_one_letter_code
_entity_poly.pdbx_strand_id
1 'polypeptide(L)'
;QQQQLQQQQQQLLQQQQLQQQQQVLQQQQQLLQQQRQPVRRGEDFLALCSDREEEARAAARYPHSITLAHVYRFIVLPTMCFQFQYPFTPCVRWLSVLRHAAESAVCLAMMKIVIDQYIWVVVRDSFSITELQSIPLSVLVSHFFRQMVRLSIPNLYVWLLMFIGLFHHWCNILAEITRFGDREFYLDWWNASSFGEYWRKWNLPIHFFLHRHVNKPLLRNGVPKFFAACVVFFISALMHEYLVVVPLQLGWTGFIFFAFIGQIPLMYFTNIQFFQDNPTVGNCFFWLVFCFTGQPLGILLYWYLWGVKQGAVTELDPSRIALS
;
A
#
# COMPACT_ATOMS: atom_id res chain seq x y z
N GLN A 1 25.58 41.83 -5.75
CA GLN A 1 25.08 41.81 -4.36
C GLN A 1 23.56 41.92 -4.27
N GLN A 2 22.90 42.96 -4.78
CA GLN A 2 21.43 43.09 -4.70
C GLN A 2 20.65 41.93 -5.36
N GLN A 3 21.08 41.44 -6.53
CA GLN A 3 20.44 40.30 -7.20
C GLN A 3 20.58 38.98 -6.41
N GLN A 4 21.73 38.75 -5.76
CA GLN A 4 21.94 37.58 -4.89
C GLN A 4 21.05 37.65 -3.64
N LEU A 5 20.88 38.85 -3.08
CA LEU A 5 20.02 39.08 -1.92
C LEU A 5 18.53 38.86 -2.26
N GLN A 6 18.11 39.27 -3.47
CA GLN A 6 16.76 39.00 -3.98
C GLN A 6 16.53 37.50 -4.23
N GLN A 7 17.50 36.78 -4.80
CA GLN A 7 17.41 35.33 -4.97
C GLN A 7 17.33 34.59 -3.64
N GLN A 8 18.13 34.99 -2.64
CA GLN A 8 18.03 34.43 -1.28
C GLN A 8 16.67 34.69 -0.64
N GLN A 9 16.11 35.90 -0.77
CA GLN A 9 14.78 36.21 -0.27
C GLN A 9 13.69 35.38 -0.95
N GLN A 10 13.77 35.18 -2.27
CA GLN A 10 12.81 34.34 -3.00
C GLN A 10 12.89 32.87 -2.56
N GLN A 11 14.09 32.32 -2.37
CA GLN A 11 14.26 30.95 -1.88
C GLN A 11 13.70 30.77 -0.45
N LEU A 12 13.91 31.76 0.41
CA LEU A 12 13.37 31.77 1.78
C LEU A 12 11.83 31.81 1.79
N LEU A 13 11.24 32.67 0.96
CA LEU A 13 9.78 32.74 0.77
C LEU A 13 9.20 31.42 0.25
N GLN A 14 9.88 30.79 -0.71
CA GLN A 14 9.43 29.51 -1.27
C GLN A 14 9.52 28.37 -0.24
N GLN A 15 10.57 28.33 0.59
CA GLN A 15 10.65 27.39 1.71
C GLN A 15 9.56 27.61 2.75
N GLN A 16 9.26 28.87 3.10
CA GLN A 16 8.18 29.19 4.03
C GLN A 16 6.81 28.75 3.51
N GLN A 17 6.54 28.96 2.21
CA GLN A 17 5.29 28.51 1.58
C GLN A 17 5.16 26.98 1.57
N LEU A 18 6.25 26.28 1.26
CA LEU A 18 6.28 24.81 1.32
C LEU A 18 6.08 24.28 2.74
N GLN A 19 6.70 24.90 3.74
CA GLN A 19 6.50 24.55 5.16
C GLN A 19 5.05 24.80 5.60
N GLN A 20 4.45 25.92 5.20
CA GLN A 20 3.03 26.18 5.47
C GLN A 20 2.12 25.15 4.81
N GLN A 21 2.35 24.81 3.54
CA GLN A 21 1.57 23.75 2.88
C GLN A 21 1.71 22.41 3.59
N GLN A 22 2.93 22.02 4.00
CA GLN A 22 3.15 20.78 4.73
C GLN A 22 2.47 20.79 6.11
N GLN A 23 2.49 21.92 6.83
CA GLN A 23 1.78 22.06 8.10
C GLN A 23 0.27 21.93 7.92
N VAL A 24 -0.31 22.58 6.89
CA VAL A 24 -1.74 22.48 6.58
C VAL A 24 -2.13 21.05 6.20
N LEU A 25 -1.30 20.36 5.40
CA LEU A 25 -1.50 18.94 5.05
C LEU A 25 -1.40 18.03 6.27
N GLN A 26 -0.42 18.24 7.16
CA GLN A 26 -0.31 17.50 8.41
C GLN A 26 -1.50 17.75 9.34
N GLN A 27 -1.97 18.99 9.41
CA GLN A 27 -3.14 19.34 10.20
C GLN A 27 -4.42 18.73 9.63
N GLN A 28 -4.60 18.72 8.29
CA GLN A 28 -5.68 18.01 7.63
C GLN A 28 -5.62 16.50 7.88
N GLN A 29 -4.43 15.89 7.77
CA GLN A 29 -4.25 14.47 8.09
C GLN A 29 -4.54 14.16 9.56
N GLN A 30 -4.12 15.03 10.49
CA GLN A 30 -4.46 14.89 11.91
C GLN A 30 -5.96 15.02 12.15
N LEU A 31 -6.62 15.97 11.49
CA LEU A 31 -8.08 16.14 11.54
C LEU A 31 -8.79 14.91 10.96
N LEU A 32 -8.35 14.37 9.83
CA LEU A 32 -8.86 13.12 9.22
C LEU A 32 -8.61 11.89 10.12
N GLN A 33 -7.50 11.85 10.86
CA GLN A 33 -7.19 10.79 11.83
C GLN A 33 -8.00 10.92 13.13
N GLN A 34 -8.33 12.15 13.53
CA GLN A 34 -9.27 12.46 14.61
C GLN A 34 -10.72 12.15 14.17
N GLN A 35 -11.08 12.36 12.91
CA GLN A 35 -12.36 11.97 12.32
C GLN A 35 -12.62 10.46 12.39
N ARG A 36 -11.60 9.62 12.64
CA ARG A 36 -11.73 8.15 12.69
C ARG A 36 -11.32 7.54 14.04
N GLN A 37 -11.66 8.14 15.20
CA GLN A 37 -11.45 7.51 16.51
C GLN A 37 -12.48 6.40 16.84
N PRO A 38 -12.05 5.24 17.40
CA PRO A 38 -12.96 4.20 17.87
C PRO A 38 -13.55 4.55 19.24
N VAL A 39 -14.86 4.38 19.35
CA VAL A 39 -15.68 4.66 20.55
C VAL A 39 -15.53 3.53 21.59
N ARG A 40 -15.37 3.87 22.88
CA ARG A 40 -15.36 2.90 24.01
C ARG A 40 -16.73 2.74 24.66
N ARG A 41 -16.86 1.66 25.45
CA ARG A 41 -17.86 1.53 26.52
C ARG A 41 -17.37 2.31 27.75
N GLY A 42 -18.11 3.35 28.16
CA GLY A 42 -17.85 4.14 29.38
C GLY A 42 -17.09 5.46 29.19
N GLU A 43 -16.73 5.85 27.95
CA GLU A 43 -16.30 7.23 27.66
C GLU A 43 -17.55 8.10 27.45
N ASP A 44 -17.51 9.35 27.92
CA ASP A 44 -18.61 10.30 27.74
C ASP A 44 -18.68 10.72 26.26
N PHE A 45 -19.77 10.29 25.60
CA PHE A 45 -19.99 10.46 24.17
C PHE A 45 -19.97 11.93 23.74
N LEU A 46 -20.42 12.85 24.61
CA LEU A 46 -20.44 14.28 24.32
C LEU A 46 -19.03 14.89 24.27
N ALA A 47 -18.10 14.42 25.12
CA ALA A 47 -16.76 14.99 25.21
C ALA A 47 -15.85 14.60 24.03
N LEU A 48 -16.06 13.40 23.44
CA LEU A 48 -15.31 12.96 22.25
C LEU A 48 -15.84 13.56 20.94
N CYS A 49 -17.08 14.06 20.96
CA CYS A 49 -17.84 14.48 19.79
C CYS A 49 -18.27 15.94 19.87
N SER A 50 -17.45 16.82 20.44
CA SER A 50 -17.73 18.26 20.48
C SER A 50 -18.02 18.85 19.09
N ASP A 51 -17.45 18.27 18.01
CA ASP A 51 -17.74 18.61 16.60
C ASP A 51 -18.75 17.64 15.92
N ARG A 52 -19.25 16.62 16.63
CA ARG A 52 -19.99 15.45 16.07
C ARG A 52 -21.15 15.00 16.95
N GLU A 53 -21.93 15.96 17.42
CA GLU A 53 -23.07 15.74 18.30
C GLU A 53 -24.05 14.68 17.73
N GLU A 54 -24.23 14.63 16.39
CA GLU A 54 -25.10 13.66 15.71
C GLU A 54 -24.60 12.22 15.80
N GLU A 55 -23.29 11.97 15.58
CA GLU A 55 -22.73 10.62 15.64
C GLU A 55 -22.75 10.07 17.08
N ALA A 56 -22.45 10.94 18.07
CA ALA A 56 -22.59 10.63 19.48
C ALA A 56 -24.04 10.32 19.88
N ARG A 57 -25.01 11.13 19.42
CA ARG A 57 -26.44 10.91 19.68
C ARG A 57 -26.93 9.60 19.04
N ALA A 58 -26.47 9.27 17.84
CA ALA A 58 -26.81 8.02 17.16
C ALA A 58 -26.24 6.80 17.90
N ALA A 59 -24.99 6.89 18.36
CA ALA A 59 -24.34 5.84 19.12
C ALA A 59 -24.93 5.67 20.53
N ALA A 60 -25.40 6.75 21.17
CA ALA A 60 -26.09 6.70 22.47
C ALA A 60 -27.42 5.90 22.43
N ARG A 61 -28.01 5.73 21.25
CA ARG A 61 -29.22 4.90 21.04
C ARG A 61 -28.91 3.42 20.78
N TYR A 62 -27.64 2.99 20.94
CA TYR A 62 -27.26 1.59 20.84
C TYR A 62 -28.01 0.74 21.89
N PRO A 63 -28.54 -0.44 21.56
CA PRO A 63 -28.36 -1.20 20.30
C PRO A 63 -29.37 -0.87 19.19
N HIS A 64 -30.40 -0.07 19.47
CA HIS A 64 -31.48 0.21 18.51
C HIS A 64 -31.07 1.11 17.32
N SER A 65 -29.84 1.64 17.33
CA SER A 65 -29.28 2.46 16.25
C SER A 65 -28.75 1.65 15.05
N ILE A 66 -28.52 0.34 15.20
CA ILE A 66 -27.99 -0.50 14.13
C ILE A 66 -29.12 -1.34 13.52
N THR A 67 -29.34 -1.16 12.22
CA THR A 67 -30.30 -1.95 11.44
C THR A 67 -29.55 -2.79 10.42
N LEU A 68 -30.18 -3.87 9.95
CA LEU A 68 -29.57 -4.75 8.94
C LEU A 68 -29.23 -4.00 7.64
N ALA A 69 -30.01 -2.96 7.31
CA ALA A 69 -29.75 -2.08 6.17
C ALA A 69 -28.42 -1.32 6.31
N HIS A 70 -28.06 -0.86 7.52
CA HIS A 70 -26.77 -0.22 7.77
C HIS A 70 -25.60 -1.19 7.56
N VAL A 71 -25.76 -2.45 7.97
CA VAL A 71 -24.72 -3.49 7.80
C VAL A 71 -24.52 -3.81 6.31
N TYR A 72 -25.58 -4.09 5.56
CA TYR A 72 -25.46 -4.37 4.13
C TYR A 72 -24.90 -3.18 3.35
N ARG A 73 -25.29 -1.95 3.75
CA ARG A 73 -24.73 -0.75 3.14
C ARG A 73 -23.23 -0.64 3.39
N PHE A 74 -22.77 -0.89 4.61
CA PHE A 74 -21.35 -0.85 4.96
C PHE A 74 -20.51 -1.84 4.13
N ILE A 75 -21.00 -3.06 3.91
CA ILE A 75 -20.29 -4.09 3.12
C ILE A 75 -19.95 -3.61 1.71
N VAL A 76 -20.81 -2.77 1.11
CA VAL A 76 -20.63 -2.28 -0.26
C VAL A 76 -19.86 -0.96 -0.31
N LEU A 77 -19.72 -0.24 0.80
CA LEU A 77 -19.00 1.04 0.81
C LEU A 77 -17.49 0.82 0.62
N PRO A 78 -16.79 1.73 -0.09
CA PRO A 78 -15.35 1.66 -0.29
C PRO A 78 -14.56 2.09 0.97
N THR A 79 -14.97 1.64 2.16
CA THR A 79 -14.31 1.94 3.44
C THR A 79 -14.32 0.72 4.34
N MET A 80 -13.24 0.56 5.10
CA MET A 80 -13.05 -0.56 6.02
C MET A 80 -13.40 -0.20 7.47
N CYS A 81 -13.78 1.05 7.72
CA CYS A 81 -14.13 1.53 9.06
C CYS A 81 -15.63 1.82 9.15
N PHE A 82 -16.33 1.08 10.01
CA PHE A 82 -17.73 1.34 10.29
C PHE A 82 -17.91 2.69 11.02
N GLN A 83 -18.86 3.49 10.56
CA GLN A 83 -19.32 4.75 11.16
C GLN A 83 -20.85 4.76 11.15
N PHE A 84 -21.46 5.45 12.13
CA PHE A 84 -22.93 5.54 12.20
C PHE A 84 -23.51 6.43 11.10
N GLN A 85 -22.73 7.43 10.67
CA GLN A 85 -23.11 8.36 9.62
C GLN A 85 -21.93 8.54 8.67
N TYR A 86 -22.22 8.51 7.38
CA TYR A 86 -21.24 8.74 6.32
C TYR A 86 -21.64 9.97 5.50
N PRO A 87 -20.67 10.72 4.97
CA PRO A 87 -20.98 11.78 4.01
C PRO A 87 -21.55 11.15 2.73
N PHE A 88 -22.71 11.62 2.29
CA PHE A 88 -23.34 11.17 1.05
C PHE A 88 -23.51 12.32 0.06
N THR A 89 -23.37 11.99 -1.20
CA THR A 89 -23.69 12.86 -2.33
C THR A 89 -25.19 12.79 -2.67
N PRO A 90 -25.78 13.89 -3.16
CA PRO A 90 -27.23 13.95 -3.38
C PRO A 90 -27.71 13.02 -4.50
N CYS A 91 -26.93 12.89 -5.59
CA CYS A 91 -27.28 12.09 -6.76
C CYS A 91 -26.07 11.32 -7.30
N VAL A 92 -26.34 10.21 -7.99
CA VAL A 92 -25.32 9.41 -8.69
C VAL A 92 -24.99 10.09 -10.01
N ARG A 93 -23.70 10.36 -10.25
CA ARG A 93 -23.24 10.95 -11.51
C ARG A 93 -22.81 9.86 -12.49
N TRP A 94 -23.77 9.30 -13.22
CA TRP A 94 -23.54 8.17 -14.14
C TRP A 94 -22.48 8.41 -15.20
N LEU A 95 -22.32 9.65 -15.69
CA LEU A 95 -21.25 9.99 -16.62
C LEU A 95 -19.86 9.82 -16.00
N SER A 96 -19.71 10.19 -14.71
CA SER A 96 -18.46 9.97 -13.96
C SER A 96 -18.17 8.48 -13.78
N VAL A 97 -19.22 7.69 -13.50
CA VAL A 97 -19.11 6.23 -13.39
C VAL A 97 -18.65 5.62 -14.71
N LEU A 98 -19.29 5.98 -15.83
CA LEU A 98 -18.92 5.47 -17.15
C LEU A 98 -17.50 5.87 -17.54
N ARG A 99 -17.10 7.11 -17.25
CA ARG A 99 -15.74 7.60 -17.47
C ARG A 99 -14.71 6.75 -16.71
N HIS A 100 -14.90 6.57 -15.40
CA HIS A 100 -13.99 5.75 -14.61
C HIS A 100 -14.01 4.28 -15.02
N ALA A 101 -15.15 3.75 -15.44
CA ALA A 101 -15.25 2.38 -15.96
C ALA A 101 -14.44 2.21 -17.25
N ALA A 102 -14.53 3.17 -18.18
CA ALA A 102 -13.73 3.17 -19.40
C ALA A 102 -12.23 3.32 -19.12
N GLU A 103 -11.85 4.26 -18.25
CA GLU A 103 -10.45 4.46 -17.83
C GLU A 103 -9.89 3.20 -17.14
N SER A 104 -10.68 2.55 -16.28
CA SER A 104 -10.33 1.27 -15.64
C SER A 104 -10.13 0.15 -16.66
N ALA A 105 -11.00 0.04 -17.67
CA ALA A 105 -10.87 -0.95 -18.75
C ALA A 105 -9.58 -0.73 -19.56
N VAL A 106 -9.21 0.53 -19.83
CA VAL A 106 -7.93 0.88 -20.48
C VAL A 106 -6.74 0.47 -19.60
N CYS A 107 -6.78 0.75 -18.29
CA CYS A 107 -5.74 0.30 -17.36
C CYS A 107 -5.57 -1.23 -17.40
N LEU A 108 -6.67 -2.00 -17.37
CA LEU A 108 -6.63 -3.46 -17.44
C LEU A 108 -6.07 -3.98 -18.77
N ALA A 109 -6.48 -3.37 -19.90
CA ALA A 109 -5.94 -3.72 -21.22
C ALA A 109 -4.45 -3.44 -21.31
N MET A 110 -3.99 -2.28 -20.84
CA MET A 110 -2.57 -1.93 -20.80
C MET A 110 -1.77 -2.86 -19.89
N MET A 111 -2.30 -3.21 -18.72
CA MET A 111 -1.67 -4.21 -17.85
C MET A 111 -1.51 -5.55 -18.56
N LYS A 112 -2.55 -6.03 -19.26
CA LYS A 112 -2.49 -7.29 -20.00
C LYS A 112 -1.42 -7.26 -21.09
N ILE A 113 -1.34 -6.17 -21.85
CA ILE A 113 -0.31 -5.98 -22.89
C ILE A 113 1.09 -6.03 -22.27
N VAL A 114 1.33 -5.29 -21.17
CA VAL A 114 2.65 -5.27 -20.53
C VAL A 114 3.02 -6.66 -19.96
N ILE A 115 2.04 -7.35 -19.36
CA ILE A 115 2.24 -8.70 -18.84
C ILE A 115 2.62 -9.66 -19.97
N ASP A 116 1.84 -9.70 -21.06
CA ASP A 116 2.04 -10.67 -22.15
C ASP A 116 3.32 -10.41 -22.95
N GLN A 117 3.63 -9.14 -23.24
CA GLN A 117 4.72 -8.77 -24.14
C GLN A 117 6.08 -8.69 -23.43
N TYR A 118 6.10 -8.34 -22.13
CA TYR A 118 7.35 -8.11 -21.41
C TYR A 118 7.55 -9.09 -20.26
N ILE A 119 6.62 -9.17 -19.31
CA ILE A 119 6.79 -9.99 -18.11
C ILE A 119 6.84 -11.47 -18.49
N TRP A 120 5.86 -11.95 -19.26
CA TRP A 120 5.75 -13.34 -19.67
C TRP A 120 6.98 -13.85 -20.41
N VAL A 121 7.54 -13.04 -21.31
CA VAL A 121 8.74 -13.38 -22.08
C VAL A 121 9.93 -13.62 -21.14
N VAL A 122 10.20 -12.69 -20.23
CA VAL A 122 11.33 -12.78 -19.28
C VAL A 122 11.17 -13.95 -18.32
N VAL A 123 9.94 -14.15 -17.85
CA VAL A 123 9.58 -15.17 -16.88
C VAL A 123 9.70 -16.58 -17.48
N ARG A 124 9.29 -16.77 -18.74
CA ARG A 124 9.45 -18.04 -19.47
C ARG A 124 10.91 -18.38 -19.73
N ASP A 125 11.70 -17.40 -20.16
CA ASP A 125 13.13 -17.57 -20.43
C ASP A 125 13.92 -17.98 -19.17
N SER A 126 13.40 -17.64 -17.98
CA SER A 126 14.05 -17.97 -16.71
C SER A 126 14.11 -19.47 -16.41
N PHE A 127 13.19 -20.28 -16.95
CA PHE A 127 13.16 -21.74 -16.74
C PHE A 127 14.13 -22.53 -17.60
N SER A 128 14.65 -21.94 -18.68
CA SER A 128 15.53 -22.65 -19.60
C SER A 128 16.88 -23.02 -18.98
N ILE A 129 17.31 -22.36 -17.89
CA ILE A 129 18.63 -22.56 -17.30
C ILE A 129 18.61 -23.46 -16.05
N THR A 130 17.46 -23.63 -15.39
CA THR A 130 17.28 -24.54 -14.25
C THR A 130 17.42 -26.01 -14.63
N GLU A 131 17.34 -26.32 -15.93
CA GLU A 131 17.57 -27.65 -16.48
C GLU A 131 19.07 -28.03 -16.60
N LEU A 132 20.00 -27.11 -16.28
CA LEU A 132 21.43 -27.43 -16.26
C LEU A 132 21.81 -28.11 -14.93
N GLN A 133 22.35 -29.33 -15.04
CA GLN A 133 22.57 -30.26 -13.92
C GLN A 133 23.62 -29.82 -12.87
N SER A 134 24.41 -28.77 -13.13
CA SER A 134 25.36 -28.20 -12.16
C SER A 134 25.56 -26.70 -12.43
N ILE A 135 24.98 -25.83 -11.59
CA ILE A 135 25.10 -24.37 -11.74
C ILE A 135 25.99 -23.84 -10.62
N PRO A 136 27.09 -23.13 -10.92
CA PRO A 136 27.87 -22.44 -9.89
C PRO A 136 27.05 -21.29 -9.28
N LEU A 137 27.13 -21.09 -7.96
CA LEU A 137 26.31 -20.11 -7.23
C LEU A 137 26.42 -18.69 -7.81
N SER A 138 27.61 -18.29 -8.25
CA SER A 138 27.86 -16.98 -8.87
C SER A 138 27.05 -16.75 -10.15
N VAL A 139 26.91 -17.79 -10.99
CA VAL A 139 26.10 -17.73 -12.22
C VAL A 139 24.62 -17.71 -11.88
N LEU A 140 24.19 -18.47 -10.88
CA LEU A 140 22.81 -18.44 -10.41
C LEU A 140 22.40 -17.05 -9.92
N VAL A 141 23.20 -16.45 -9.03
CA VAL A 141 22.95 -15.11 -8.49
C VAL A 141 22.98 -14.05 -9.59
N SER A 142 23.96 -14.10 -10.50
CA SER A 142 24.04 -13.17 -11.63
C SER A 142 22.81 -13.28 -12.55
N HIS A 143 22.34 -14.51 -12.79
CA HIS A 143 21.13 -14.74 -13.57
C HIS A 143 19.89 -14.19 -12.87
N PHE A 144 19.65 -14.53 -11.61
CA PHE A 144 18.52 -14.00 -10.83
C PHE A 144 18.54 -12.47 -10.80
N PHE A 145 19.70 -11.87 -10.56
CA PHE A 145 19.86 -10.41 -10.58
C PHE A 145 19.53 -9.82 -11.96
N ARG A 146 20.02 -10.43 -13.05
CA ARG A 146 19.71 -10.01 -14.42
C ARG A 146 18.22 -10.07 -14.71
N GLN A 147 17.55 -11.17 -14.35
CA GLN A 147 16.11 -11.30 -14.58
C GLN A 147 15.30 -10.33 -13.71
N MET A 148 15.71 -10.13 -12.46
CA MET A 148 15.12 -9.14 -11.57
C MET A 148 15.16 -7.74 -12.20
N VAL A 149 16.32 -7.30 -12.71
CA VAL A 149 16.48 -5.99 -13.37
C VAL A 149 15.64 -5.89 -14.65
N ARG A 150 15.56 -6.97 -15.46
CA ARG A 150 14.71 -6.99 -16.67
C ARG A 150 13.22 -6.88 -16.33
N LEU A 151 12.80 -7.44 -15.19
CA LEU A 151 11.42 -7.37 -14.71
C LEU A 151 11.07 -6.06 -14.00
N SER A 152 12.04 -5.34 -13.45
CA SER A 152 11.81 -4.12 -12.65
C SER A 152 10.92 -3.10 -13.33
N ILE A 153 11.26 -2.71 -14.57
CA ILE A 153 10.52 -1.65 -15.29
C ILE A 153 9.11 -2.12 -15.69
N PRO A 154 8.92 -3.28 -16.38
CA PRO A 154 7.58 -3.75 -16.71
C PRO A 154 6.70 -3.97 -15.47
N ASN A 155 7.27 -4.52 -14.39
CA ASN A 155 6.57 -4.72 -13.14
C ASN A 155 6.12 -3.39 -12.51
N LEU A 156 6.99 -2.38 -12.50
CA LEU A 156 6.64 -1.04 -12.01
C LEU A 156 5.43 -0.48 -12.76
N TYR A 157 5.40 -0.56 -14.09
CA TYR A 157 4.26 -0.09 -14.88
C TYR A 157 2.97 -0.84 -14.56
N VAL A 158 3.01 -2.18 -14.49
CA VAL A 158 1.83 -2.98 -14.12
C VAL A 158 1.32 -2.60 -12.74
N TRP A 159 2.24 -2.36 -11.79
CA TRP A 159 1.88 -2.00 -10.43
C TRP A 159 1.28 -0.59 -10.34
N LEU A 160 1.81 0.39 -11.07
CA LEU A 160 1.23 1.74 -11.18
C LEU A 160 -0.14 1.72 -11.87
N LEU A 161 -0.30 0.92 -12.93
CA LEU A 161 -1.59 0.76 -13.60
C LEU A 161 -2.62 0.07 -12.69
N MET A 162 -2.20 -0.93 -11.91
CA MET A 162 -3.04 -1.57 -10.90
C MET A 162 -3.47 -0.57 -9.84
N PHE A 163 -2.54 0.26 -9.35
CA PHE A 163 -2.85 1.31 -8.38
C PHE A 163 -3.96 2.23 -8.88
N ILE A 164 -3.78 2.80 -10.07
CA ILE A 164 -4.72 3.75 -10.66
C ILE A 164 -6.04 3.05 -10.99
N GLY A 165 -5.99 1.86 -11.59
CA GLY A 165 -7.16 1.05 -11.90
C GLY A 165 -8.01 0.71 -10.67
N LEU A 166 -7.38 0.36 -9.55
CA LEU A 166 -8.05 -0.07 -8.33
C LEU A 166 -8.41 1.10 -7.40
N PHE A 167 -7.42 1.86 -6.92
CA PHE A 167 -7.65 2.87 -5.90
C PHE A 167 -8.24 4.17 -6.45
N HIS A 168 -7.90 4.54 -7.69
CA HIS A 168 -8.48 5.71 -8.30
C HIS A 168 -9.80 5.37 -8.98
N HIS A 169 -9.79 4.52 -10.01
CA HIS A 169 -10.99 4.27 -10.80
C HIS A 169 -12.01 3.38 -10.09
N TRP A 170 -11.63 2.17 -9.64
CA TRP A 170 -12.58 1.23 -9.04
C TRP A 170 -13.20 1.75 -7.74
N CYS A 171 -12.41 2.32 -6.82
CA CYS A 171 -12.96 2.92 -5.60
C CYS A 171 -13.89 4.12 -5.90
N ASN A 172 -13.60 4.95 -6.90
CA ASN A 172 -14.50 6.04 -7.29
C ASN A 172 -15.78 5.55 -7.99
N ILE A 173 -15.73 4.46 -8.77
CA ILE A 173 -16.92 3.78 -9.30
C ILE A 173 -17.81 3.34 -8.13
N LEU A 174 -17.23 2.63 -7.16
CA LEU A 174 -17.96 2.14 -6.00
C LEU A 174 -18.51 3.29 -5.16
N ALA A 175 -17.73 4.37 -4.99
CA ALA A 175 -18.15 5.56 -4.27
C ALA A 175 -19.33 6.28 -4.97
N GLU A 176 -19.31 6.45 -6.29
CA GLU A 176 -20.41 7.07 -7.02
C GLU A 176 -21.68 6.22 -6.95
N ILE A 177 -21.59 4.90 -7.20
CA ILE A 177 -22.75 4.00 -7.17
C ILE A 177 -23.39 3.98 -5.76
N THR A 178 -22.58 3.98 -4.71
CA THR A 178 -23.05 4.00 -3.32
C THR A 178 -23.36 5.40 -2.79
N ARG A 179 -23.13 6.45 -3.59
CA ARG A 179 -23.19 7.88 -3.26
C ARG A 179 -22.25 8.30 -2.13
N PHE A 180 -21.20 7.54 -1.86
CA PHE A 180 -20.21 7.86 -0.83
C PHE A 180 -19.45 9.15 -1.17
N GLY A 181 -19.40 10.06 -0.19
CA GLY A 181 -18.81 11.40 -0.32
C GLY A 181 -17.33 11.48 0.04
N ASP A 182 -16.83 10.58 0.90
CA ASP A 182 -15.40 10.53 1.24
C ASP A 182 -14.65 9.75 0.16
N ARG A 183 -13.95 10.46 -0.73
CA ARG A 183 -13.26 9.86 -1.89
C ARG A 183 -11.75 9.88 -1.77
N GLU A 184 -11.25 10.13 -0.57
CA GLU A 184 -9.82 10.12 -0.29
C GLU A 184 -9.38 8.68 0.04
N PHE A 185 -9.03 7.93 -1.01
CA PHE A 185 -8.56 6.54 -0.88
C PHE A 185 -7.04 6.42 -0.75
N TYR A 186 -6.30 7.45 -1.17
CA TYR A 186 -4.85 7.53 -1.14
C TYR A 186 -4.39 9.00 -1.10
N LEU A 187 -3.14 9.22 -0.70
CA LEU A 187 -2.47 10.52 -0.73
C LEU A 187 -1.30 10.49 -1.73
N ASP A 188 -0.52 11.56 -1.80
CA ASP A 188 0.67 11.73 -2.65
C ASP A 188 1.86 10.84 -2.22
N TRP A 189 1.64 9.52 -2.19
CA TRP A 189 2.63 8.53 -1.77
C TRP A 189 3.86 8.48 -2.68
N TRP A 190 3.74 8.95 -3.93
CA TRP A 190 4.87 9.04 -4.87
C TRP A 190 5.93 10.08 -4.42
N ASN A 191 5.54 11.04 -3.58
CA ASN A 191 6.44 12.02 -2.97
C ASN A 191 7.00 11.56 -1.62
N ALA A 192 6.72 10.32 -1.18
CA ALA A 192 7.18 9.83 0.11
C ALA A 192 8.71 9.83 0.19
N SER A 193 9.24 10.37 1.29
CA SER A 193 10.70 10.39 1.55
C SER A 193 11.17 9.15 2.32
N SER A 194 10.23 8.36 2.86
CA SER A 194 10.51 7.14 3.63
C SER A 194 9.45 6.06 3.37
N PHE A 195 9.82 4.81 3.62
CA PHE A 195 8.87 3.68 3.54
C PHE A 195 7.73 3.82 4.55
N GLY A 196 8.00 4.40 5.72
CA GLY A 196 6.98 4.65 6.73
C GLY A 196 5.93 5.67 6.27
N GLU A 197 6.32 6.68 5.49
CA GLU A 197 5.39 7.62 4.89
C GLU A 197 4.58 6.98 3.76
N TYR A 198 5.24 6.22 2.88
CA TYR A 198 4.59 5.47 1.80
C TYR A 198 3.44 4.59 2.32
N TRP A 199 3.68 3.76 3.34
CA TRP A 199 2.66 2.86 3.90
C TRP A 199 1.46 3.59 4.54
N ARG A 200 1.62 4.86 4.92
CA ARG A 200 0.52 5.69 5.43
C ARG A 200 -0.30 6.36 4.33
N LYS A 201 0.28 6.57 3.15
CA LYS A 201 -0.32 7.32 2.05
C LYS A 201 -0.89 6.44 0.93
N TRP A 202 -0.35 5.23 0.75
CA TRP A 202 -0.68 4.34 -0.37
C TRP A 202 -2.14 3.84 -0.37
N ASN A 203 -2.60 3.25 0.73
CA ASN A 203 -3.92 2.64 0.86
C ASN A 203 -4.56 3.09 2.16
N LEU A 204 -5.27 4.22 2.10
CA LEU A 204 -5.89 4.82 3.28
C LEU A 204 -6.95 3.92 3.92
N PRO A 205 -7.87 3.26 3.17
CA PRO A 205 -8.87 2.39 3.80
C PRO A 205 -8.27 1.33 4.73
N ILE A 206 -7.21 0.64 4.28
CA ILE A 206 -6.53 -0.38 5.09
C ILE A 206 -5.64 0.26 6.17
N HIS A 207 -4.95 1.35 5.85
CA HIS A 207 -4.14 2.09 6.83
C HIS A 207 -5.01 2.52 8.02
N PHE A 208 -6.17 3.13 7.77
CA PHE A 208 -7.09 3.55 8.82
C PHE A 208 -7.69 2.38 9.57
N PHE A 209 -8.01 1.27 8.90
CA PHE A 209 -8.49 0.06 9.55
C PHE A 209 -7.47 -0.48 10.57
N LEU A 210 -6.22 -0.69 10.13
CA LEU A 210 -5.14 -1.19 10.98
C LEU A 210 -4.82 -0.19 12.09
N HIS A 211 -4.78 1.10 11.77
CA HIS A 211 -4.49 2.13 12.76
C HIS A 211 -5.59 2.20 13.85
N ARG A 212 -6.86 2.15 13.45
CA ARG A 212 -8.02 2.25 14.35
C ARG A 212 -8.23 1.00 15.21
N HIS A 213 -8.16 -0.18 14.60
CA HIS A 213 -8.57 -1.44 15.25
C HIS A 213 -7.41 -2.23 15.85
N VAL A 214 -6.18 -1.99 15.40
CA VAL A 214 -4.99 -2.71 15.89
C VAL A 214 -4.07 -1.76 16.64
N ASN A 215 -3.55 -0.72 15.97
CA ASN A 215 -2.50 0.13 16.55
C ASN A 215 -3.00 0.93 17.76
N LYS A 216 -4.11 1.68 17.64
CA LYS A 216 -4.64 2.50 18.74
C LYS A 216 -4.96 1.69 20.00
N PRO A 217 -5.65 0.53 19.95
CA PRO A 217 -5.88 -0.31 21.13
C PRO A 217 -4.58 -0.81 21.79
N LEU A 218 -3.58 -1.22 21.00
CA LEU A 218 -2.28 -1.64 21.55
C LEU A 218 -1.57 -0.51 22.29
N LEU A 219 -1.53 0.69 21.68
CA LEU A 219 -0.94 1.88 22.32
C LEU A 219 -1.71 2.28 23.58
N ARG A 220 -3.05 2.17 23.58
CA ARG A 220 -3.90 2.43 24.75
C ARG A 220 -3.65 1.44 25.90
N ASN A 221 -3.25 0.21 25.58
CA ASN A 221 -2.87 -0.82 26.56
C ASN A 221 -1.41 -0.69 27.04
N GLY A 222 -0.71 0.40 26.69
CA GLY A 222 0.67 0.65 27.13
C GLY A 222 1.75 -0.06 26.30
N VAL A 223 1.40 -0.69 25.18
CA VAL A 223 2.39 -1.32 24.29
C VAL A 223 3.25 -0.22 23.62
N PRO A 224 4.58 -0.35 23.61
CA PRO A 224 5.44 0.63 22.95
C PRO A 224 5.17 0.73 21.44
N LYS A 225 5.36 1.92 20.87
CA LYS A 225 5.10 2.20 19.44
C LYS A 225 5.77 1.24 18.47
N PHE A 226 7.01 0.84 18.77
CA PHE A 226 7.77 -0.14 17.97
C PHE A 226 7.03 -1.49 17.91
N PHE A 227 6.66 -2.04 19.06
CA PHE A 227 5.96 -3.32 19.15
C PHE A 227 4.58 -3.26 18.50
N ALA A 228 3.84 -2.16 18.67
CA ALA A 228 2.56 -1.98 18.01
C ALA A 228 2.70 -1.97 16.48
N ALA A 229 3.74 -1.31 15.95
CA ALA A 229 4.06 -1.36 14.51
C ALA A 229 4.43 -2.77 14.05
N CYS A 230 5.25 -3.51 14.82
CA CYS A 230 5.59 -4.90 14.50
C CYS A 230 4.35 -5.80 14.41
N VAL A 231 3.39 -5.65 15.33
CA VAL A 231 2.13 -6.41 15.30
C VAL A 231 1.30 -6.08 14.05
N VAL A 232 1.19 -4.79 13.68
CA VAL A 232 0.49 -4.37 12.46
C VAL A 232 1.14 -4.96 11.21
N PHE A 233 2.47 -4.90 11.11
CA PHE A 233 3.20 -5.48 9.98
C PHE A 233 3.11 -7.00 9.95
N PHE A 234 3.11 -7.67 11.10
CA PHE A 234 2.93 -9.11 11.20
C PHE A 234 1.56 -9.55 10.67
N ILE A 235 0.48 -8.89 11.10
CA ILE A 235 -0.88 -9.17 10.61
C ILE A 235 -0.95 -8.92 9.10
N SER A 236 -0.39 -7.80 8.63
CA SER A 236 -0.34 -7.47 7.21
C SER A 236 0.42 -8.54 6.41
N ALA A 237 1.59 -8.98 6.89
CA ALA A 237 2.42 -10.00 6.26
C ALA A 237 1.68 -11.33 6.09
N LEU A 238 0.94 -11.78 7.12
CA LEU A 238 0.12 -12.99 7.05
C LEU A 238 -0.98 -12.89 5.98
N MET A 239 -1.66 -11.75 5.90
CA MET A 239 -2.72 -11.54 4.91
C MET A 239 -2.17 -11.49 3.48
N HIS A 240 -0.99 -10.88 3.27
CA HIS A 240 -0.37 -10.83 1.95
C HIS A 240 0.13 -12.22 1.50
N GLU A 241 0.73 -13.01 2.39
CA GLU A 241 1.10 -14.40 2.10
C GLU A 241 -0.15 -15.21 1.75
N TYR A 242 -1.23 -15.10 2.54
CA TYR A 242 -2.50 -15.78 2.27
C TYR A 242 -3.07 -15.42 0.89
N LEU A 243 -3.09 -14.14 0.55
CA LEU A 243 -3.66 -13.63 -0.69
C LEU A 243 -2.92 -14.14 -1.93
N VAL A 244 -1.60 -14.37 -1.84
CA VAL A 244 -0.80 -14.86 -2.97
C VAL A 244 -0.74 -16.38 -3.03
N VAL A 245 -0.52 -17.05 -1.89
CA VAL A 245 -0.34 -18.51 -1.82
C VAL A 245 -1.61 -19.27 -2.16
N VAL A 246 -2.78 -18.81 -1.69
CA VAL A 246 -4.02 -19.57 -1.84
C VAL A 246 -4.46 -19.68 -3.31
N PRO A 247 -4.51 -18.59 -4.11
CA PRO A 247 -4.83 -18.69 -5.53
C PRO A 247 -3.81 -19.52 -6.33
N LEU A 248 -2.53 -19.44 -5.96
CA LEU A 248 -1.46 -20.23 -6.60
C LEU A 248 -1.39 -21.67 -6.08
N GLN A 249 -2.12 -21.97 -5.00
CA GLN A 249 -2.16 -23.26 -4.32
C GLN A 249 -0.77 -23.77 -3.87
N LEU A 250 0.18 -22.89 -3.56
CA LEU A 250 1.59 -23.25 -3.32
C LEU A 250 1.89 -23.79 -1.91
N GLY A 251 0.90 -23.82 -1.02
CA GLY A 251 1.15 -24.07 0.41
C GLY A 251 1.97 -22.93 1.06
N TRP A 252 2.22 -22.99 2.36
CA TRP A 252 2.95 -21.92 3.05
C TRP A 252 4.40 -21.84 2.55
N THR A 253 4.78 -20.71 1.93
CA THR A 253 6.16 -20.50 1.43
C THR A 253 6.98 -19.60 2.34
N GLY A 254 6.33 -18.62 2.99
CA GLY A 254 6.95 -17.65 3.90
C GLY A 254 7.71 -16.52 3.21
N PHE A 255 7.92 -16.54 1.89
CA PHE A 255 8.74 -15.53 1.20
C PHE A 255 8.15 -14.12 1.29
N ILE A 256 6.83 -13.97 1.08
CA ILE A 256 6.18 -12.66 1.18
C ILE A 256 6.11 -12.25 2.64
N PHE A 257 5.80 -13.20 3.53
CA PHE A 257 5.80 -12.95 4.96
C PHE A 257 7.12 -12.33 5.45
N PHE A 258 8.26 -12.98 5.17
CA PHE A 258 9.57 -12.46 5.57
C PHE A 258 9.95 -11.18 4.85
N ALA A 259 9.58 -11.01 3.58
CA ALA A 259 9.80 -9.76 2.86
C ALA A 259 9.08 -8.58 3.52
N PHE A 260 7.83 -8.76 3.97
CA PHE A 260 7.09 -7.74 4.71
C PHE A 260 7.67 -7.46 6.10
N ILE A 261 8.11 -8.47 6.84
CA ILE A 261 8.80 -8.27 8.11
C ILE A 261 10.13 -7.51 7.92
N GLY A 262 10.86 -7.82 6.83
CA GLY A 262 12.09 -7.12 6.44
C GLY A 262 11.89 -5.64 6.10
N GLN A 263 10.65 -5.20 5.82
CA GLN A 263 10.34 -3.78 5.65
C GLN A 263 10.44 -3.00 6.98
N ILE A 264 10.29 -3.66 8.14
CA ILE A 264 10.34 -2.95 9.44
C ILE A 264 11.70 -2.30 9.67
N PRO A 265 12.84 -3.02 9.61
CA PRO A 265 14.16 -2.39 9.70
C PRO A 265 14.38 -1.32 8.63
N LEU A 266 13.90 -1.55 7.40
CA LEU A 266 14.03 -0.60 6.29
C LEU A 266 13.30 0.71 6.55
N MET A 267 12.12 0.67 7.18
CA MET A 267 11.43 1.88 7.62
C MET A 267 12.24 2.64 8.67
N TYR A 268 12.86 1.95 9.63
CA TYR A 268 13.71 2.62 10.63
C TYR A 268 14.94 3.24 10.00
N PHE A 269 15.57 2.53 9.06
CA PHE A 269 16.72 3.03 8.29
C PHE A 269 16.37 4.28 7.47
N THR A 270 15.24 4.25 6.77
CA THR A 270 14.78 5.40 5.97
C THR A 270 14.23 6.56 6.80
N ASN A 271 14.06 6.38 8.11
CA ASN A 271 13.72 7.45 9.05
C ASN A 271 14.95 8.01 9.80
N ILE A 272 16.17 7.63 9.43
CA ILE A 272 17.39 8.24 10.00
C ILE A 272 17.47 9.73 9.61
N GLN A 273 18.03 10.55 10.50
CA GLN A 273 18.17 12.01 10.33
C GLN A 273 18.64 12.43 8.94
N PHE A 274 19.62 11.72 8.37
CA PHE A 274 20.13 11.97 7.01
C PHE A 274 19.05 12.04 5.92
N PHE A 275 18.11 11.09 5.94
CA PHE A 275 17.00 11.05 4.97
C PHE A 275 15.91 12.07 5.29
N GLN A 276 15.73 12.42 6.57
CA GLN A 276 14.80 13.47 6.97
C GLN A 276 15.28 14.86 6.53
N ASP A 277 16.58 15.11 6.64
CA ASP A 277 17.21 16.38 6.22
C ASP A 277 17.26 16.52 4.69
N ASN A 278 17.28 15.38 3.96
CA ASN A 278 17.37 15.33 2.50
C ASN A 278 16.21 14.54 1.88
N PRO A 279 14.99 15.11 1.83
CA PRO A 279 13.79 14.38 1.40
C PRO A 279 13.87 13.87 -0.04
N THR A 280 14.57 14.58 -0.94
CA THR A 280 14.79 14.15 -2.32
C THR A 280 15.62 12.86 -2.40
N VAL A 281 16.66 12.73 -1.56
CA VAL A 281 17.50 11.53 -1.51
C VAL A 281 16.69 10.35 -0.97
N GLY A 282 15.86 10.60 0.05
CA GLY A 282 14.90 9.61 0.57
C GLY A 282 13.92 9.13 -0.50
N ASN A 283 13.37 10.05 -1.29
CA ASN A 283 12.46 9.72 -2.38
C ASN A 283 13.14 8.92 -3.50
N CYS A 284 14.35 9.30 -3.92
CA CYS A 284 15.13 8.52 -4.89
C CYS A 284 15.42 7.11 -4.37
N PHE A 285 15.82 6.99 -3.09
CA PHE A 285 16.07 5.70 -2.46
C PHE A 285 14.80 4.85 -2.39
N PHE A 286 13.66 5.45 -2.02
CA PHE A 286 12.36 4.79 -2.03
C PHE A 286 12.06 4.20 -3.42
N TRP A 287 12.17 5.00 -4.49
CA TRP A 287 11.89 4.53 -5.85
C TRP A 287 12.87 3.46 -6.34
N LEU A 288 14.15 3.57 -6.00
CA LEU A 288 15.14 2.54 -6.33
C LEU A 288 14.80 1.21 -5.67
N VAL A 289 14.55 1.22 -4.36
CA VAL A 289 14.18 0.01 -3.63
C VAL A 289 12.84 -0.53 -4.15
N PHE A 290 11.84 0.33 -4.36
CA PHE A 290 10.53 -0.04 -4.86
C PHE A 290 10.55 -0.65 -6.28
N CYS A 291 11.39 -0.14 -7.17
CA CYS A 291 11.49 -0.61 -8.55
C CYS A 291 12.28 -1.92 -8.67
N PHE A 292 13.42 -2.01 -7.95
CA PHE A 292 14.37 -3.12 -8.14
C PHE A 292 14.20 -4.25 -7.13
N THR A 293 13.63 -3.99 -5.95
CA THR A 293 13.55 -4.97 -4.87
C THR A 293 12.11 -5.29 -4.49
N GLY A 294 11.88 -6.47 -3.91
CA GLY A 294 10.55 -6.88 -3.44
C GLY A 294 9.69 -7.49 -4.53
N GLN A 295 8.95 -6.68 -5.30
CA GLN A 295 7.93 -7.17 -6.22
C GLN A 295 8.51 -7.97 -7.41
N PRO A 296 9.55 -7.52 -8.13
CA PRO A 296 10.12 -8.31 -9.23
C PRO A 296 10.70 -9.65 -8.75
N LEU A 297 11.35 -9.63 -7.58
CA LEU A 297 11.88 -10.83 -6.94
C LEU A 297 10.75 -11.80 -6.54
N GLY A 298 9.65 -11.26 -5.98
CA GLY A 298 8.47 -12.04 -5.64
C GLY A 298 7.86 -12.74 -6.85
N ILE A 299 7.70 -12.03 -7.98
CA ILE A 299 7.20 -12.63 -9.23
C ILE A 299 8.10 -13.78 -9.68
N LEU A 300 9.42 -13.57 -9.70
CA LEU A 300 10.36 -14.60 -10.17
C LEU A 300 10.35 -15.84 -9.27
N LEU A 301 10.37 -15.65 -7.94
CA LEU A 301 10.33 -16.74 -6.97
C LEU A 301 9.03 -17.53 -7.04
N TYR A 302 7.88 -16.85 -7.04
CA TYR A 302 6.59 -17.51 -7.05
C TYR A 302 6.29 -18.18 -8.39
N TRP A 303 6.76 -17.59 -9.48
CA TRP A 303 6.70 -18.24 -10.78
C TRP A 303 7.50 -19.54 -10.77
N TYR A 304 8.72 -19.52 -10.25
CA TYR A 304 9.54 -20.73 -10.10
C TYR A 304 8.88 -21.81 -9.24
N LEU A 305 8.39 -21.45 -8.05
CA LEU A 305 7.70 -22.41 -7.18
C LEU A 305 6.46 -23.00 -7.85
N TRP A 306 5.70 -22.17 -8.59
CA TRP A 306 4.55 -22.64 -9.34
C TRP A 306 4.95 -23.57 -10.48
N GLY A 307 6.02 -23.25 -11.22
CA GLY A 307 6.56 -24.10 -12.27
C GLY A 307 7.02 -25.47 -11.76
N VAL A 308 7.71 -25.51 -10.62
CA VAL A 308 8.10 -26.76 -9.95
C VAL A 308 6.88 -27.58 -9.56
N LYS A 309 5.87 -26.94 -8.96
CA LYS A 309 4.62 -27.62 -8.57
C LYS A 309 3.87 -28.23 -9.77
N GLN A 310 3.83 -27.53 -10.90
CA GLN A 310 3.18 -28.03 -12.12
C GLN A 310 4.02 -29.07 -12.87
N GLY A 311 5.23 -29.39 -12.40
CA GLY A 311 6.15 -30.28 -13.10
C GLY A 311 6.74 -29.67 -14.38
N ALA A 312 6.65 -28.35 -14.55
CA ALA A 312 7.21 -27.64 -15.70
C ALA A 312 8.71 -27.33 -15.51
N VAL A 313 9.23 -27.45 -14.28
CA VAL A 313 10.62 -27.15 -13.91
C VAL A 313 11.10 -28.21 -12.92
N THR A 314 12.32 -28.70 -13.10
CA THR A 314 12.96 -29.58 -12.11
C THR A 314 13.35 -28.79 -10.85
N GLU A 315 13.04 -29.31 -9.66
CA GLU A 315 13.43 -28.69 -8.40
C GLU A 315 14.96 -28.61 -8.29
N LEU A 316 15.48 -27.41 -7.97
CA LEU A 316 16.89 -27.16 -7.68
C LEU A 316 17.35 -28.01 -6.48
N ASP A 317 18.17 -29.01 -6.75
CA ASP A 317 18.83 -29.83 -5.74
C ASP A 317 19.97 -29.03 -5.07
N PRO A 318 19.89 -28.73 -3.76
CA PRO A 318 20.91 -27.95 -3.06
C PRO A 318 22.31 -28.57 -3.13
N SER A 319 22.40 -29.89 -3.30
CA SER A 319 23.68 -30.60 -3.44
C SER A 319 24.39 -30.35 -4.77
N ARG A 320 23.66 -29.87 -5.78
CA ARG A 320 24.18 -29.54 -7.12
C ARG A 320 24.61 -28.09 -7.26
N ILE A 321 24.34 -27.27 -6.24
CA ILE A 321 24.82 -25.88 -6.16
C ILE A 321 26.26 -25.93 -5.63
N ALA A 322 27.22 -25.86 -6.54
CA ALA A 322 28.61 -25.77 -6.16
C ALA A 322 28.91 -24.37 -5.61
N LEU A 323 29.49 -24.33 -4.40
CA LEU A 323 30.18 -23.17 -3.83
C LEU A 323 31.54 -23.01 -4.54
N SER A 324 31.53 -22.85 -5.87
CA SER A 324 32.76 -22.56 -6.65
C SER A 324 32.99 -21.06 -6.71
#